data_AF-A0A5N6SFG1-F1
#
_entry.id   AF-A0A5N6SFG1-F1
#
_cell.length_a   1.000
_cell.length_b   1.000
_cell.length_c   1.000
_cell.angle_alpha   90.00
_cell.angle_beta   90.00
_cell.angle_gamma   90.00
#
_symmetry.space_group_name_H-M   'P 1'
#
loop_
_entity.id
_entity.type
_entity.pdbx_description
1 polymer ?
#
loop_
_entity_poly.entity_id
_entity_poly.type
_entity_poly.pdbx_seq_one_letter_code
_entity_poly.pdbx_strand_id
1 'polypeptide(L)'
;MDGVSSTASVIAVIQLTGSLVKLCGGYIQEVNNARNDILTMQKAIVSLEGTLQDLKSFLQSDSGRALPTSSRLVSDIAHCLSDLQALEVRLDPGRGKRLMRKVGLRALKWPLKRTETKGIVKNMERYKSSFLLSLQVDQTSMMAGVSRNTDRINQHIDLVKLEGSVEAGFESFSDRDEVQCLQGTRTELLQKIMKWSISPSPKSIFWLKGMAGTGKSTISRTVARSLRDTNNLGASFFFKRGDGDRGNAKKFFPTLTRQLMLWNSELRFGVQKTLNHDPDITSKSLREQFEKLLLQPLLRLD
;
A
#
# COMPACT_ATOMS: atom_id res chain seq x y z
N MET A 1 -12.81 -11.75 -9.52
CA MET A 1 -13.49 -11.72 -10.83
C MET A 1 -12.47 -11.27 -11.85
N ASP A 2 -12.27 -12.07 -12.87
CA ASP A 2 -11.11 -11.97 -13.75
C ASP A 2 -11.20 -10.71 -14.63
N GLY A 3 -10.12 -9.94 -14.70
CA GLY A 3 -10.04 -8.73 -15.55
C GLY A 3 -10.36 -9.00 -17.04
N VAL A 4 -10.29 -10.26 -17.46
CA VAL A 4 -10.69 -10.75 -18.79
C VAL A 4 -12.19 -10.53 -19.06
N SER A 5 -13.07 -10.78 -18.07
CA SER A 5 -14.53 -10.59 -18.22
C SER A 5 -14.90 -9.11 -18.32
N SER A 6 -14.21 -8.25 -17.56
CA SER A 6 -14.40 -6.80 -17.61
C SER A 6 -13.91 -6.20 -18.93
N THR A 7 -12.77 -6.68 -19.43
CA THR A 7 -12.20 -6.23 -20.72
C THR A 7 -13.12 -6.57 -21.88
N ALA A 8 -13.69 -7.78 -21.92
CA ALA A 8 -14.66 -8.19 -22.93
C ALA A 8 -15.92 -7.30 -22.91
N SER A 9 -16.42 -6.98 -21.70
CA SER A 9 -17.59 -6.11 -21.53
C SER A 9 -17.31 -4.69 -22.04
N VAL A 10 -16.15 -4.10 -21.72
CA VAL A 10 -15.75 -2.77 -22.24
C VAL A 10 -15.67 -2.77 -23.77
N ILE A 11 -15.08 -3.81 -24.37
CA ILE A 11 -15.01 -3.95 -25.83
C ILE A 11 -16.39 -3.98 -26.47
N ALA A 12 -17.34 -4.71 -25.87
CA ALA A 12 -18.71 -4.77 -26.36
C ALA A 12 -19.39 -3.39 -26.34
N VAL A 13 -19.20 -2.62 -25.26
CA VAL A 13 -19.74 -1.25 -25.17
C VAL A 13 -19.12 -0.34 -26.24
N ILE A 14 -17.80 -0.42 -26.47
CA ILE A 14 -17.11 0.37 -27.52
C ILE A 14 -17.65 0.04 -28.93
N GLN A 15 -17.85 -1.24 -29.23
CA GLN A 15 -18.42 -1.64 -30.53
C GLN A 15 -19.83 -1.08 -30.72
N LEU A 16 -20.62 -1.09 -29.65
CA LEU A 16 -21.98 -0.60 -29.64
C LEU A 16 -22.06 0.93 -29.77
N THR A 17 -21.18 1.68 -29.10
CA THR A 17 -21.08 3.14 -29.28
C THR A 17 -20.75 3.49 -30.73
N GLY A 18 -19.82 2.76 -31.36
CA GLY A 18 -19.49 2.94 -32.78
C GLY A 18 -20.68 2.66 -33.73
N SER A 19 -21.51 1.66 -33.44
CA SER A 19 -22.76 1.38 -34.16
C SER A 19 -23.76 2.55 -34.04
N LEU A 20 -23.98 3.02 -32.80
CA LEU A 20 -24.88 4.13 -32.50
C LEU A 20 -24.46 5.45 -33.16
N VAL A 21 -23.16 5.75 -33.21
CA VAL A 21 -22.62 6.93 -33.91
C VAL A 21 -22.96 6.90 -35.39
N LYS A 22 -22.86 5.73 -36.05
CA LYS A 22 -23.25 5.54 -37.46
C LYS A 22 -24.75 5.73 -37.67
N LEU A 23 -25.58 5.13 -36.80
CA LEU A 23 -27.04 5.29 -36.85
C LEU A 23 -27.44 6.77 -36.71
N CYS A 24 -26.86 7.49 -35.74
CA CYS A 24 -27.09 8.92 -35.56
C CYS A 24 -26.69 9.74 -36.80
N GLY A 25 -25.56 9.39 -37.44
CA GLY A 25 -25.11 10.01 -38.68
C GLY A 25 -26.13 9.89 -39.82
N GLY A 26 -26.78 8.73 -39.97
CA GLY A 26 -27.83 8.51 -40.96
C GLY A 26 -29.07 9.39 -40.72
N TYR A 27 -29.48 9.57 -39.46
CA TYR A 27 -30.60 10.48 -39.13
C TYR A 27 -30.25 11.96 -39.31
N ILE A 28 -29.00 12.38 -39.08
CA ILE A 28 -28.57 13.77 -39.30
C ILE A 28 -28.69 14.20 -40.76
N GLN A 29 -28.49 13.27 -41.71
CA GLN A 29 -28.60 13.54 -43.14
C GLN A 29 -30.07 13.68 -43.60
N GLU A 30 -30.99 12.98 -42.94
CA GLU A 30 -32.39 12.84 -43.39
C GLU A 30 -33.41 13.62 -42.52
N VAL A 31 -33.04 14.07 -41.31
CA VAL A 31 -33.95 14.68 -40.33
C VAL A 31 -33.49 16.06 -39.86
N ASN A 32 -34.12 17.12 -40.39
CA ASN A 32 -33.79 18.51 -40.02
C ASN A 32 -34.34 18.94 -38.64
N ASN A 33 -35.56 18.52 -38.28
CA ASN A 33 -36.25 19.03 -37.07
C ASN A 33 -35.67 18.55 -35.72
N ALA A 34 -34.82 17.52 -35.72
CA ALA A 34 -34.18 16.96 -34.52
C ALA A 34 -32.64 17.02 -34.59
N ARG A 35 -32.08 17.64 -35.65
CA ARG A 35 -30.65 17.59 -35.97
C ARG A 35 -29.73 17.97 -34.82
N ASN A 36 -30.06 19.06 -34.11
CA ASN A 36 -29.27 19.53 -32.98
C ASN A 36 -29.28 18.53 -31.81
N ASP A 37 -30.44 17.95 -31.49
CA ASP A 37 -30.56 16.97 -30.40
C ASP A 37 -29.79 15.67 -30.76
N ILE A 38 -29.81 15.25 -32.04
CA ILE A 38 -29.04 14.10 -32.52
C ILE A 38 -27.53 14.37 -32.46
N LEU A 39 -27.07 15.56 -32.86
CA LEU A 39 -25.66 15.97 -32.77
C LEU A 39 -25.18 15.99 -31.31
N THR A 40 -25.98 16.50 -30.38
CA THR A 40 -25.63 16.48 -28.95
C THR A 40 -25.53 15.04 -28.43
N MET A 41 -26.45 14.17 -28.82
CA MET A 41 -26.39 12.75 -28.45
C MET A 41 -25.15 12.05 -29.04
N GLN A 42 -24.84 12.31 -30.31
CA GLN A 42 -23.65 11.76 -30.95
C GLN A 42 -22.37 12.21 -30.24
N LYS A 43 -22.27 13.48 -29.84
CA LYS A 43 -21.12 13.98 -29.04
C LYS A 43 -20.99 13.28 -27.69
N ALA A 44 -22.11 13.04 -26.99
CA ALA A 44 -22.09 12.31 -25.72
C ALA A 44 -21.65 10.86 -25.90
N ILE A 45 -22.10 10.17 -26.95
CA ILE A 45 -21.68 8.81 -27.29
C ILE A 45 -20.18 8.76 -27.60
N VAL A 46 -19.68 9.67 -28.44
CA VAL A 46 -18.25 9.74 -28.78
C VAL A 46 -17.40 10.03 -27.55
N SER A 47 -17.86 10.92 -26.66
CA SER A 47 -17.14 11.20 -25.42
C SER A 47 -17.11 9.98 -24.50
N LEU A 48 -18.19 9.20 -24.42
CA LEU A 48 -18.24 7.97 -23.64
C LEU A 48 -17.32 6.89 -24.23
N GLU A 49 -17.32 6.76 -25.56
CA GLU A 49 -16.43 5.85 -26.28
C GLU A 49 -14.96 6.14 -25.98
N GLY A 50 -14.54 7.40 -26.01
CA GLY A 50 -13.18 7.81 -25.65
C GLY A 50 -12.79 7.33 -24.25
N THR A 51 -13.63 7.57 -23.25
CA THR A 51 -13.39 7.10 -21.86
C THR A 51 -13.32 5.58 -21.75
N LEU A 52 -14.11 4.84 -22.54
CA LEU A 52 -14.07 3.38 -22.57
C LEU A 52 -12.81 2.86 -23.28
N GLN A 53 -12.32 3.54 -24.31
CA GLN A 53 -11.04 3.22 -24.96
C GLN A 53 -9.87 3.41 -23.99
N ASP A 54 -9.86 4.51 -23.23
CA ASP A 54 -8.87 4.76 -22.16
C ASP A 54 -8.94 3.62 -21.13
N LEU A 55 -10.14 3.27 -20.67
CA LEU A 55 -10.35 2.17 -19.73
C LEU A 55 -9.87 0.82 -20.27
N LYS A 56 -10.12 0.53 -21.56
CA LYS A 56 -9.63 -0.69 -22.22
C LYS A 56 -8.11 -0.75 -22.20
N SER A 57 -7.43 0.34 -22.58
CA SER A 57 -5.97 0.39 -22.60
C SER A 57 -5.37 0.16 -21.21
N PHE A 58 -6.00 0.74 -20.18
CA PHE A 58 -5.62 0.52 -18.79
C PHE A 58 -5.81 -0.93 -18.35
N LEU A 59 -6.98 -1.54 -18.61
CA LEU A 59 -7.27 -2.93 -18.22
C LEU A 59 -6.37 -3.97 -18.91
N GLN A 60 -5.89 -3.66 -20.12
CA GLN A 60 -4.96 -4.51 -20.87
C GLN A 60 -3.50 -4.37 -20.41
N SER A 61 -3.16 -3.31 -19.67
CA SER A 61 -1.84 -3.17 -19.06
C SER A 61 -1.69 -4.09 -17.83
N ASP A 62 -0.45 -4.43 -17.45
CA ASP A 62 -0.15 -5.25 -16.26
C ASP A 62 -0.75 -4.66 -14.96
N SER A 63 -1.02 -3.35 -14.95
CA SER A 63 -1.67 -2.59 -13.87
C SER A 63 -3.18 -2.87 -13.73
N GLY A 64 -3.83 -3.45 -14.73
CA GLY A 64 -5.28 -3.64 -14.78
C GLY A 64 -5.84 -4.74 -13.87
N ARG A 65 -4.97 -5.60 -13.29
CA ARG A 65 -5.39 -6.79 -12.55
C ARG A 65 -5.84 -6.54 -11.10
N ALA A 66 -5.60 -5.35 -10.56
CA ALA A 66 -5.85 -5.05 -9.14
C ALA A 66 -6.54 -3.70 -8.96
N LEU A 67 -7.76 -3.58 -9.48
CA LEU A 67 -8.62 -2.41 -9.24
C LEU A 67 -9.49 -2.62 -7.98
N PRO A 68 -9.29 -1.83 -6.90
CA PRO A 68 -10.13 -1.87 -5.70
C PRO A 68 -11.62 -1.70 -5.96
N THR A 69 -12.02 -0.86 -6.92
CA THR A 69 -13.44 -0.60 -7.26
C THR A 69 -13.99 -1.50 -8.37
N SER A 70 -13.31 -2.62 -8.66
CA SER A 70 -13.66 -3.53 -9.77
C SER A 70 -15.14 -3.94 -9.82
N SER A 71 -15.78 -4.21 -8.68
CA SER A 71 -17.20 -4.60 -8.65
C SER A 71 -18.15 -3.48 -9.09
N ARG A 72 -17.89 -2.25 -8.64
CA ARG A 72 -18.66 -1.05 -9.02
C ARG A 72 -18.48 -0.74 -10.50
N LEU A 73 -17.24 -0.77 -10.97
CA LEU A 73 -16.92 -0.55 -12.38
C LEU A 73 -17.62 -1.56 -13.29
N VAL A 74 -17.60 -2.86 -12.91
CA VAL A 74 -18.32 -3.92 -13.65
C VAL A 74 -19.82 -3.66 -13.69
N SER A 75 -20.42 -3.27 -12.57
CA SER A 75 -21.85 -2.93 -12.50
C SER A 75 -22.20 -1.76 -13.42
N ASP A 76 -21.40 -0.69 -13.39
CA ASP A 76 -21.62 0.50 -14.21
C ASP A 76 -21.46 0.19 -15.71
N ILE A 77 -20.51 -0.67 -16.08
CA ILE A 77 -20.33 -1.14 -17.47
C ILE A 77 -21.54 -1.97 -17.92
N ALA A 78 -22.06 -2.86 -17.06
CA ALA A 78 -23.22 -3.68 -17.38
C ALA A 78 -24.49 -2.82 -17.59
N HIS A 79 -24.72 -1.82 -16.73
CA HIS A 79 -25.82 -0.87 -16.90
C HIS A 79 -25.67 -0.03 -18.18
N CYS A 80 -24.47 0.47 -18.45
CA CYS A 80 -24.15 1.21 -19.67
C CYS A 80 -24.41 0.36 -20.92
N LEU A 81 -23.96 -0.90 -20.94
CA LEU A 81 -24.20 -1.81 -22.05
C LEU A 81 -25.70 -2.02 -22.28
N SER A 82 -26.47 -2.29 -21.23
CA SER A 82 -27.92 -2.49 -21.31
C SER A 82 -28.65 -1.26 -21.88
N ASP A 83 -28.31 -0.06 -21.39
CA ASP A 83 -28.92 1.19 -21.85
C ASP A 83 -28.61 1.48 -23.33
N LEU A 84 -27.36 1.26 -23.74
CA LEU A 84 -26.96 1.45 -25.13
C LEU A 84 -27.59 0.40 -26.07
N GLN A 85 -27.79 -0.84 -25.61
CA GLN A 85 -28.47 -1.87 -26.41
C GLN A 85 -29.94 -1.52 -26.61
N ALA A 86 -30.61 -1.05 -25.56
CA ALA A 86 -31.97 -0.56 -25.65
C ALA A 86 -32.09 0.64 -26.61
N LEU A 87 -31.10 1.54 -26.58
CA LEU A 87 -31.02 2.66 -27.51
C LEU A 87 -30.81 2.20 -28.96
N GLU A 88 -29.91 1.25 -29.20
CA GLU A 88 -29.65 0.72 -30.54
C GLU A 88 -30.92 0.10 -31.15
N VAL A 89 -31.66 -0.70 -30.38
CA VAL A 89 -32.94 -1.29 -30.82
C VAL A 89 -33.97 -0.22 -31.22
N ARG A 90 -34.00 0.91 -30.50
CA ARG A 90 -34.92 2.02 -30.83
C ARG A 90 -34.51 2.79 -32.08
N LEU A 91 -33.20 2.88 -32.34
CA LEU A 91 -32.66 3.66 -33.46
C LEU A 91 -32.51 2.83 -34.75
N ASP A 92 -32.33 1.52 -34.65
CA ASP A 92 -32.20 0.62 -35.79
C ASP A 92 -33.53 0.45 -36.54
N PRO A 93 -33.64 0.96 -37.79
CA PRO A 93 -34.87 0.85 -38.57
C PRO A 93 -35.15 -0.58 -39.09
N GLY A 94 -34.26 -1.56 -38.88
CA GLY A 94 -34.25 -2.83 -39.61
C GLY A 94 -34.35 -4.14 -38.81
N ARG A 95 -34.21 -4.16 -37.47
CA ARG A 95 -34.15 -5.43 -36.70
C ARG A 95 -35.43 -6.28 -36.76
N GLY A 96 -36.58 -5.69 -37.11
CA GLY A 96 -37.89 -6.37 -37.14
C GLY A 96 -38.46 -6.73 -38.52
N LYS A 97 -37.85 -6.30 -39.65
CA LYS A 97 -38.42 -6.52 -40.99
C LYS A 97 -37.34 -6.75 -42.04
N ARG A 98 -36.75 -7.94 -42.04
CA ARG A 98 -35.88 -8.42 -43.13
C ARG A 98 -36.64 -8.91 -44.36
N LEU A 99 -37.97 -8.92 -44.32
CA LEU A 99 -38.83 -9.27 -45.45
C LEU A 99 -39.47 -8.00 -45.99
N MET A 100 -39.21 -7.67 -47.27
CA MET A 100 -39.66 -6.48 -48.03
C MET A 100 -38.66 -5.30 -48.06
N ARG A 101 -37.57 -5.45 -48.83
CA ARG A 101 -36.80 -4.31 -49.36
C ARG A 101 -36.89 -4.30 -50.89
N LYS A 102 -38.06 -3.95 -51.40
CA LYS A 102 -38.22 -3.31 -52.72
C LYS A 102 -39.24 -2.19 -52.54
N VAL A 103 -38.91 -1.04 -53.12
CA VAL A 103 -39.69 0.21 -53.23
C VAL A 103 -39.48 1.25 -52.10
N GLY A 104 -38.85 2.36 -52.49
CA GLY A 104 -39.07 3.70 -51.93
C GLY A 104 -38.18 4.13 -50.77
N LEU A 105 -37.45 5.24 -50.95
CA LEU A 105 -36.84 6.04 -49.88
C LEU A 105 -37.90 6.35 -48.81
N ARG A 106 -37.92 5.57 -47.72
CA ARG A 106 -38.62 6.00 -46.51
C ARG A 106 -37.76 7.08 -45.88
N ALA A 107 -38.26 8.31 -45.89
CA ALA A 107 -37.73 9.38 -45.06
C ALA A 107 -37.62 8.85 -43.62
N LEU A 108 -36.39 8.74 -43.11
CA LEU A 108 -36.15 8.29 -41.75
C LEU A 108 -36.86 9.26 -40.81
N LYS A 109 -37.73 8.76 -39.94
CA LYS A 109 -38.35 9.57 -38.90
C LYS A 109 -37.62 9.31 -37.60
N TRP A 110 -37.10 10.37 -36.97
CA TRP A 110 -36.43 10.26 -35.69
C TRP A 110 -37.39 9.68 -34.61
N PRO A 111 -37.02 8.58 -33.93
CA PRO A 111 -37.94 7.83 -33.06
C PRO A 111 -37.98 8.32 -31.61
N LEU A 112 -37.15 9.31 -31.24
CA LEU A 112 -37.04 9.81 -29.86
C LEU A 112 -37.64 11.20 -29.72
N LYS A 113 -38.36 11.44 -28.62
CA LYS A 113 -38.77 12.78 -28.19
C LYS A 113 -37.55 13.53 -27.65
N ARG A 114 -37.58 14.86 -27.73
CA ARG A 114 -36.51 15.73 -27.21
C ARG A 114 -36.19 15.49 -25.72
N THR A 115 -37.20 15.21 -24.89
CA THR A 115 -37.02 14.87 -23.48
C THR A 115 -36.31 13.54 -23.28
N GLU A 116 -36.61 12.54 -24.11
CA GLU A 116 -35.93 11.25 -24.10
C GLU A 116 -34.48 11.38 -24.52
N THR A 117 -34.19 12.13 -25.59
CA THR A 117 -32.81 12.39 -26.04
C THR A 117 -31.99 13.06 -24.93
N LYS A 118 -32.55 14.06 -24.26
CA LYS A 118 -31.90 14.71 -23.11
C LYS A 118 -31.63 13.74 -21.96
N GLY A 119 -32.57 12.84 -21.66
CA GLY A 119 -32.40 11.79 -20.65
C GLY A 119 -31.26 10.83 -20.98
N ILE A 120 -31.18 10.39 -22.24
CA ILE A 120 -30.12 9.51 -22.74
C ILE A 120 -28.75 10.18 -22.63
N VAL A 121 -28.63 11.44 -23.08
CA VAL A 121 -27.39 12.22 -22.94
C VAL A 121 -26.96 12.33 -21.48
N LYS A 122 -27.91 12.61 -20.57
CA LYS A 122 -27.63 12.70 -19.14
C LYS A 122 -27.12 11.37 -18.57
N ASN A 123 -27.69 10.23 -19.01
CA ASN A 123 -27.22 8.91 -18.59
C ASN A 123 -25.80 8.63 -19.09
N MET A 124 -25.48 8.97 -20.35
CA MET A 124 -24.12 8.80 -20.90
C MET A 124 -23.08 9.61 -20.12
N GLU A 125 -23.38 10.88 -19.83
CA GLU A 125 -22.50 11.71 -18.99
C GLU A 125 -22.36 11.13 -17.57
N ARG A 126 -23.44 10.60 -16.99
CA ARG A 126 -23.39 9.91 -15.69
C ARG A 126 -22.47 8.68 -15.73
N TYR A 127 -22.56 7.84 -16.75
CA TYR A 127 -21.69 6.66 -16.90
C TYR A 127 -20.23 7.07 -17.04
N LYS A 128 -19.94 8.04 -17.90
CA LYS A 128 -18.62 8.63 -18.06
C LYS A 128 -18.06 9.12 -16.72
N SER A 129 -18.83 9.92 -15.98
CA SER A 129 -18.41 10.39 -14.65
C SER A 129 -18.16 9.25 -13.67
N SER A 130 -18.99 8.21 -13.67
CA SER A 130 -18.83 7.06 -12.77
C SER A 130 -17.56 6.25 -13.08
N PHE A 131 -17.26 6.03 -14.37
CA PHE A 131 -16.03 5.35 -14.79
C PHE A 131 -14.78 6.12 -14.38
N LEU A 132 -14.76 7.44 -14.63
CA LEU A 132 -13.64 8.30 -14.26
C LEU A 132 -13.43 8.37 -12.74
N LEU A 133 -14.50 8.48 -11.96
CA LEU A 133 -14.42 8.48 -10.49
C LEU A 133 -13.89 7.14 -9.96
N SER A 134 -14.33 6.02 -10.51
CA SER A 134 -13.86 4.69 -10.11
C SER A 134 -12.36 4.54 -10.36
N LEU A 135 -11.88 4.96 -11.55
CA LEU A 135 -10.46 5.00 -11.89
C LEU A 135 -9.65 5.91 -10.94
N GLN A 136 -10.19 7.09 -10.58
CA GLN A 136 -9.51 8.03 -9.68
C GLN A 136 -9.38 7.49 -8.25
N VAL A 137 -10.41 6.79 -7.76
CA VAL A 137 -10.37 6.11 -6.46
C VAL A 137 -9.30 5.01 -6.48
N ASP A 138 -9.24 4.22 -7.55
CA ASP A 138 -8.24 3.17 -7.70
C ASP A 138 -6.82 3.75 -7.79
N GLN A 139 -6.62 4.83 -8.54
CA GLN A 139 -5.35 5.57 -8.59
C GLN A 139 -4.92 6.03 -7.19
N THR A 140 -5.85 6.62 -6.42
CA THR A 140 -5.57 7.11 -5.07
C THR A 140 -5.21 5.97 -4.12
N SER A 141 -5.91 4.84 -4.22
CA SER A 141 -5.62 3.63 -3.44
C SER A 141 -4.24 3.04 -3.78
N MET A 142 -3.89 2.98 -5.08
CA MET A 142 -2.57 2.54 -5.53
C MET A 142 -1.46 3.49 -5.05
N MET A 143 -1.66 4.80 -5.15
CA MET A 143 -0.71 5.80 -4.64
C MET A 143 -0.49 5.67 -3.13
N ALA A 144 -1.56 5.46 -2.36
CA ALA A 144 -1.46 5.16 -0.94
C ALA A 144 -0.70 3.84 -0.67
N GLY A 145 -0.90 2.83 -1.52
CA GLY A 145 -0.12 1.58 -1.50
C GLY A 145 1.37 1.79 -1.76
N VAL A 146 1.71 2.58 -2.78
CA VAL A 146 3.10 2.96 -3.10
C VAL A 146 3.75 3.70 -1.94
N SER A 147 3.07 4.68 -1.34
CA SER A 147 3.57 5.41 -0.18
C SER A 147 3.92 4.45 0.97
N ARG A 148 3.01 3.52 1.31
CA ARG A 148 3.26 2.51 2.35
C ARG A 148 4.45 1.61 2.02
N ASN A 149 4.61 1.20 0.77
CA ASN A 149 5.74 0.38 0.35
C ASN A 149 7.07 1.14 0.44
N THR A 150 7.10 2.41 0.04
CA THR A 150 8.26 3.29 0.18
C THR A 150 8.65 3.44 1.65
N ASP A 151 7.69 3.63 2.55
CA ASP A 151 7.96 3.72 4.00
C ASP A 151 8.58 2.42 4.54
N ARG A 152 8.08 1.26 4.10
CA ARG A 152 8.66 -0.05 4.47
C ARG A 152 10.07 -0.22 3.93
N ILE A 153 10.33 0.18 2.69
CA ILE A 153 11.66 0.12 2.07
C ILE A 153 12.63 1.03 2.84
N ASN A 154 12.24 2.26 3.15
CA ASN A 154 13.05 3.19 3.91
C ASN A 154 13.38 2.63 5.31
N GLN A 155 12.41 2.01 5.99
CA GLN A 155 12.67 1.33 7.26
C GLN A 155 13.73 0.23 7.15
N HIS A 156 13.65 -0.61 6.12
CA HIS A 156 14.66 -1.65 5.89
C HIS A 156 16.05 -1.05 5.60
N ILE A 157 16.12 0.00 4.79
CA ILE A 157 17.37 0.69 4.47
C ILE A 157 17.99 1.29 5.74
N ASP A 158 17.20 1.94 6.60
CA ASP A 158 17.71 2.53 7.85
C ASP A 158 18.25 1.46 8.80
N LEU A 159 17.55 0.32 8.93
CA LEU A 159 18.02 -0.82 9.72
C LEU A 159 19.30 -1.44 9.16
N VAL A 160 19.55 -1.35 7.85
CA VAL A 160 20.79 -1.81 7.20
C VAL A 160 21.92 -0.80 7.38
N LYS A 161 21.63 0.51 7.25
CA LYS A 161 22.60 1.60 7.50
C LYS A 161 23.09 1.60 8.94
N LEU A 162 22.22 1.24 9.88
CA LEU A 162 22.62 0.86 11.22
C LEU A 162 23.37 -0.46 11.13
N GLU A 163 24.68 -0.39 10.87
CA GLU A 163 25.58 -1.54 10.82
C GLU A 163 25.74 -2.20 12.20
N GLY A 164 24.67 -2.57 12.88
CA GLY A 164 24.68 -3.29 14.15
C GLY A 164 25.07 -4.76 13.97
N SER A 165 25.43 -5.41 15.07
CA SER A 165 25.73 -6.83 15.10
C SER A 165 24.54 -7.60 15.66
N VAL A 166 23.87 -8.39 14.82
CA VAL A 166 22.78 -9.28 15.25
C VAL A 166 23.30 -10.29 16.28
N GLU A 167 24.57 -10.70 16.15
CA GLU A 167 25.20 -11.68 17.01
C GLU A 167 25.51 -11.16 18.43
N ALA A 168 25.43 -9.85 18.65
CA ALA A 168 25.67 -9.25 19.97
C ALA A 168 24.42 -9.24 20.85
N GLY A 169 23.23 -9.45 20.29
CA GLY A 169 21.98 -9.56 21.07
C GLY A 169 21.94 -10.84 21.89
N PHE A 170 21.18 -10.85 22.99
CA PHE A 170 21.13 -12.03 23.87
C PHE A 170 20.47 -13.27 23.22
N GLU A 171 19.67 -13.07 22.17
CA GLU A 171 19.05 -14.12 21.36
C GLU A 171 19.95 -14.60 20.22
N SER A 172 21.23 -14.19 20.20
CA SER A 172 22.13 -14.54 19.12
C SER A 172 22.19 -16.05 18.89
N PHE A 173 22.15 -16.42 17.61
CA PHE A 173 22.42 -17.79 17.18
C PHE A 173 23.81 -18.23 17.65
N SER A 174 24.83 -17.38 17.76
CA SER A 174 26.15 -17.82 18.26
C SER A 174 26.17 -18.24 19.74
N ASP A 175 25.10 -17.98 20.48
CA ASP A 175 24.98 -18.24 21.92
C ASP A 175 23.92 -19.33 22.25
N ARG A 176 23.50 -20.18 21.29
CA ARG A 176 22.41 -21.19 21.53
C ARG A 176 22.71 -22.16 22.65
N ASP A 177 23.98 -22.52 22.80
CA ASP A 177 24.45 -23.50 23.79
C ASP A 177 24.65 -22.85 25.18
N GLU A 178 24.48 -21.53 25.28
CA GLU A 178 24.69 -20.83 26.54
C GLU A 178 23.48 -20.95 27.47
N VAL A 179 23.71 -21.68 28.54
CA VAL A 179 22.68 -22.09 29.51
C VAL A 179 22.19 -20.92 30.35
N GLN A 180 20.89 -20.93 30.65
CA GLN A 180 20.25 -20.11 31.69
C GLN A 180 20.45 -20.73 33.07
N CYS A 181 20.15 -19.98 34.13
CA CYS A 181 20.18 -20.51 35.48
C CYS A 181 19.21 -21.71 35.57
N LEU A 182 19.65 -22.78 36.22
CA LEU A 182 18.80 -23.92 36.50
C LEU A 182 17.61 -23.47 37.36
N GLN A 183 16.45 -24.06 37.11
CA GLN A 183 15.24 -23.74 37.85
C GLN A 183 15.47 -23.90 39.36
N GLY A 184 14.99 -22.93 40.15
CA GLY A 184 15.16 -22.92 41.61
C GLY A 184 16.54 -22.47 42.09
N THR A 185 17.52 -22.21 41.21
CA THR A 185 18.84 -21.70 41.61
C THR A 185 18.92 -20.18 41.51
N ARG A 186 19.74 -19.55 42.37
CA ARG A 186 20.02 -18.09 42.35
C ARG A 186 18.76 -17.21 42.41
N THR A 187 17.65 -17.74 42.92
CA THR A 187 16.32 -17.11 42.93
C THR A 187 16.32 -15.75 43.62
N GLU A 188 16.90 -15.65 44.81
CA GLU A 188 16.99 -14.39 45.55
C GLU A 188 17.74 -13.30 44.77
N LEU A 189 18.86 -13.67 44.14
CA LEU A 189 19.66 -12.75 43.34
C LEU A 189 18.92 -12.31 42.07
N LEU A 190 18.29 -13.25 41.36
CA LEU A 190 17.49 -12.94 40.18
C LEU A 190 16.33 -12.00 40.54
N GLN A 191 15.61 -12.27 41.63
CA GLN A 191 14.55 -11.39 42.13
C GLN A 191 15.07 -9.99 42.48
N LYS A 192 16.25 -9.90 43.11
CA LYS A 192 16.88 -8.61 43.40
C LYS A 192 17.19 -7.82 42.13
N ILE A 193 17.73 -8.47 41.11
CA ILE A 193 18.04 -7.82 39.82
C ILE A 193 16.75 -7.37 39.12
N MET A 194 15.72 -8.24 39.07
CA MET A 194 14.44 -7.91 38.44
C MET A 194 13.74 -6.74 39.13
N LYS A 195 13.74 -6.70 40.47
CA LYS A 195 13.21 -5.55 41.23
C LYS A 195 13.98 -4.27 40.93
N TRP A 196 15.31 -4.36 40.80
CA TRP A 196 16.13 -3.21 40.44
C TRP A 196 15.82 -2.71 39.02
N SER A 197 15.69 -3.60 38.03
CA SER A 197 15.53 -3.21 36.61
C SER A 197 14.23 -2.50 36.29
N ILE A 198 13.17 -2.73 37.08
CA ILE A 198 11.86 -2.07 36.90
C ILE A 198 11.63 -0.92 37.88
N SER A 199 12.57 -0.71 38.81
CA SER A 199 12.44 0.37 39.79
C SER A 199 12.69 1.71 39.10
N PRO A 200 11.91 2.76 39.39
CA PRO A 200 12.17 4.13 38.91
C PRO A 200 13.36 4.80 39.62
N SER A 201 14.36 4.01 40.02
CA SER A 201 15.52 4.46 40.78
C SER A 201 16.49 5.23 39.89
N PRO A 202 17.23 6.25 40.41
CA PRO A 202 18.29 6.93 39.66
C PRO A 202 19.51 6.03 39.36
N LYS A 203 19.56 4.79 39.89
CA LYS A 203 20.68 3.86 39.68
C LYS A 203 20.50 3.03 38.41
N SER A 204 21.03 3.51 37.29
CA SER A 204 20.91 2.85 35.97
C SER A 204 21.93 1.73 35.70
N ILE A 205 22.80 1.38 36.66
CA ILE A 205 23.81 0.32 36.50
C ILE A 205 23.73 -0.68 37.67
N PHE A 206 23.59 -1.96 37.34
CA PHE A 206 23.72 -3.07 38.28
C PHE A 206 25.07 -3.77 38.13
N TRP A 207 25.88 -3.74 39.19
CA TRP A 207 27.19 -4.37 39.18
C TRP A 207 27.14 -5.79 39.77
N LEU A 208 27.16 -6.81 38.91
CA LEU A 208 27.21 -8.22 39.33
C LEU A 208 28.66 -8.70 39.58
N LYS A 209 29.12 -8.54 40.82
CA LYS A 209 30.45 -9.01 41.26
C LYS A 209 30.44 -10.50 41.63
N GLY A 210 31.51 -11.22 41.27
CA GLY A 210 31.73 -12.61 41.69
C GLY A 210 32.99 -13.21 41.08
N MET A 211 33.51 -14.30 41.67
CA MET A 211 34.70 -15.01 41.18
C MET A 211 34.52 -15.50 39.73
N ALA A 212 35.61 -15.73 39.02
CA ALA A 212 35.56 -16.36 37.71
C ALA A 212 34.86 -17.73 37.80
N GLY A 213 34.10 -18.12 36.77
CA GLY A 213 33.39 -19.40 36.74
C GLY A 213 32.08 -19.47 37.54
N THR A 214 31.68 -18.45 38.31
CA THR A 214 30.46 -18.52 39.15
C THR A 214 29.14 -18.28 38.39
N GLY A 215 29.13 -18.40 37.07
CA GLY A 215 27.90 -18.27 36.26
C GLY A 215 27.33 -16.86 36.10
N LYS A 216 28.16 -15.81 36.18
CA LYS A 216 27.70 -14.41 36.02
C LYS A 216 27.01 -14.16 34.66
N SER A 217 27.60 -14.64 33.57
CA SER A 217 27.00 -14.51 32.22
C SER A 217 25.66 -15.25 32.12
N THR A 218 25.57 -16.43 32.74
CA THR A 218 24.33 -17.21 32.85
C THR A 218 23.23 -16.45 33.60
N ILE A 219 23.58 -15.75 34.69
CA ILE A 219 22.64 -14.87 35.41
C ILE A 219 22.18 -13.73 34.50
N SER A 220 23.09 -13.00 33.83
CA SER A 220 22.73 -11.90 32.94
C SER A 220 21.80 -12.32 31.80
N ARG A 221 22.02 -13.50 31.19
CA ARG A 221 21.13 -14.04 30.16
C ARG A 221 19.76 -14.41 30.70
N THR A 222 19.72 -15.01 31.88
CA THR A 222 18.45 -15.35 32.56
C THR A 222 17.63 -14.08 32.82
N VAL A 223 18.28 -13.01 33.28
CA VAL A 223 17.65 -11.70 33.49
C VAL A 223 17.16 -11.11 32.17
N ALA A 224 18.00 -11.09 31.12
CA ALA A 224 17.60 -10.58 29.80
C ALA A 224 16.38 -11.33 29.26
N ARG A 225 16.35 -12.67 29.41
CA ARG A 225 15.18 -13.48 29.05
C ARG A 225 13.93 -13.07 29.83
N SER A 226 14.01 -13.01 31.16
CA SER A 226 12.87 -12.61 31.99
C SER A 226 12.34 -11.22 31.64
N LEU A 227 13.24 -10.27 31.31
CA LEU A 227 12.84 -8.92 30.88
C LEU A 227 12.19 -8.93 29.50
N ARG A 228 12.71 -9.70 28.54
CA ARG A 228 12.08 -9.87 27.23
C ARG A 228 10.70 -10.50 27.35
N ASP A 229 10.59 -11.57 28.13
CA ASP A 229 9.34 -12.33 28.31
C ASP A 229 8.26 -11.48 29.02
N THR A 230 8.66 -10.41 29.73
CA THR A 230 7.76 -9.41 30.33
C THR A 230 7.67 -8.10 29.53
N ASN A 231 8.20 -8.07 28.30
CA ASN A 231 8.26 -6.90 27.41
C ASN A 231 8.95 -5.65 27.99
N ASN A 232 9.86 -5.85 28.94
CA ASN A 232 10.65 -4.79 29.60
C ASN A 232 12.09 -4.70 29.08
N LEU A 233 12.48 -5.49 28.06
CA LEU A 233 13.79 -5.42 27.43
C LEU A 233 13.71 -4.70 26.08
N GLY A 234 14.08 -3.43 26.05
CA GLY A 234 14.11 -2.66 24.79
C GLY A 234 15.29 -3.01 23.88
N ALA A 235 16.46 -3.29 24.45
CA ALA A 235 17.66 -3.72 23.73
C ALA A 235 18.67 -4.43 24.63
N SER A 236 19.60 -5.18 24.03
CA SER A 236 20.66 -5.93 24.69
C SER A 236 21.93 -5.98 23.83
N PHE A 237 23.08 -5.99 24.50
CA PHE A 237 24.38 -6.24 23.89
C PHE A 237 25.28 -7.00 24.86
N PHE A 238 25.81 -8.14 24.45
CA PHE A 238 26.69 -8.99 25.24
C PHE A 238 28.12 -8.90 24.71
N PHE A 239 28.98 -8.15 25.40
CA PHE A 239 30.41 -8.08 25.10
C PHE A 239 31.10 -9.42 25.33
N LYS A 240 31.96 -9.81 24.39
CA LYS A 240 32.74 -11.05 24.43
C LYS A 240 34.14 -10.80 23.90
N ARG A 241 35.14 -10.88 24.77
CA ARG A 241 36.53 -10.56 24.42
C ARG A 241 37.05 -11.55 23.37
N GLY A 242 37.70 -11.03 22.34
CA GLY A 242 38.24 -11.83 21.23
C GLY A 242 37.22 -12.21 20.16
N ASP A 243 35.96 -11.79 20.30
CA ASP A 243 34.89 -12.13 19.37
C ASP A 243 34.52 -10.90 18.51
N GLY A 244 35.12 -10.80 17.32
CA GLY A 244 34.88 -9.76 16.30
C GLY A 244 34.14 -8.49 16.76
N ASP A 245 32.86 -8.39 16.37
CA ASP A 245 31.98 -7.25 16.65
C ASP A 245 31.60 -7.09 18.14
N ARG A 246 31.70 -8.16 18.94
CA ARG A 246 31.39 -8.18 20.38
C ARG A 246 32.61 -7.88 21.26
N GLY A 247 33.80 -7.87 20.67
CA GLY A 247 35.07 -7.67 21.36
C GLY A 247 35.39 -6.21 21.67
N ASN A 248 34.66 -5.27 21.07
CA ASN A 248 34.83 -3.84 21.27
C ASN A 248 33.48 -3.10 21.17
N ALA A 249 33.50 -1.79 21.44
CA ALA A 249 32.28 -0.98 21.50
C ALA A 249 31.83 -0.39 20.15
N LYS A 250 32.56 -0.60 19.05
CA LYS A 250 32.26 0.00 17.73
C LYS A 250 30.82 -0.26 17.28
N LYS A 251 30.31 -1.45 17.56
CA LYS A 251 28.96 -1.90 17.17
C LYS A 251 27.91 -1.73 18.27
N PHE A 252 28.28 -1.20 19.44
CA PHE A 252 27.42 -1.13 20.61
C PHE A 252 26.17 -0.26 20.36
N PHE A 253 26.35 1.04 20.09
CA PHE A 253 25.24 1.96 19.88
C PHE A 253 24.42 1.69 18.61
N PRO A 254 25.02 1.35 17.45
CA PRO A 254 24.24 0.96 16.27
C PRO A 254 23.34 -0.25 16.54
N THR A 255 23.84 -1.25 17.29
CA THR A 255 23.07 -2.44 17.65
C THR A 255 21.91 -2.09 18.60
N LEU A 256 22.16 -1.31 19.65
CA LEU A 256 21.10 -0.89 20.57
C LEU A 256 20.04 -0.04 19.86
N THR A 257 20.46 0.91 19.02
CA THR A 257 19.55 1.77 18.25
C THR A 257 18.66 0.93 17.34
N ARG A 258 19.23 -0.03 16.63
CA ARG A 258 18.48 -0.95 15.76
C ARG A 258 17.44 -1.74 16.56
N GLN A 259 17.81 -2.30 17.71
CA GLN A 259 16.87 -3.04 18.56
C GLN A 259 15.77 -2.14 19.15
N LEU A 260 16.13 -0.94 19.61
CA LEU A 260 15.17 0.03 20.16
C LEU A 260 14.18 0.54 19.10
N MET A 261 14.59 0.73 17.86
CA MET A 261 13.68 1.10 16.75
C MET A 261 12.68 -0.01 16.40
N LEU A 262 13.05 -1.26 16.65
CA LEU A 262 12.15 -2.41 16.50
C LEU A 262 11.17 -2.50 17.67
N TRP A 263 11.64 -2.18 18.88
CA TRP A 263 10.84 -2.21 20.10
C TRP A 263 9.86 -1.03 20.22
N ASN A 264 10.31 0.20 19.97
CA ASN A 264 9.49 1.41 19.92
C ASN A 264 9.65 2.11 18.56
N SER A 265 8.58 2.10 17.77
CA SER A 265 8.55 2.68 16.43
C SER A 265 8.68 4.20 16.38
N GLU A 266 8.41 4.91 17.47
CA GLU A 266 8.46 6.38 17.51
C GLU A 266 9.91 6.90 17.41
N LEU A 267 10.90 6.13 17.90
CA LEU A 267 12.31 6.48 17.75
C LEU A 267 12.74 6.55 16.28
N ARG A 268 12.04 5.85 15.38
CA ARG A 268 12.48 5.68 13.98
C ARG A 268 12.64 7.00 13.26
N PHE A 269 11.70 7.93 13.45
CA PHE A 269 11.75 9.23 12.78
C PHE A 269 13.00 10.03 13.20
N GLY A 270 13.29 10.07 14.51
CA GLY A 270 14.47 10.75 15.04
C GLY A 270 15.78 10.16 14.51
N VAL A 271 15.88 8.83 14.50
CA VAL A 271 17.08 8.12 14.01
C VAL A 271 17.24 8.26 12.49
N GLN A 272 16.17 8.12 11.72
CA GLN A 272 16.19 8.28 10.27
C GLN A 272 16.66 9.67 9.87
N LYS A 273 16.20 10.72 10.57
CA LYS A 273 16.68 12.09 10.35
C LYS A 273 18.19 12.20 10.56
N THR A 274 18.72 11.56 11.61
CA THR A 274 20.17 11.50 11.86
C THR A 274 20.90 10.78 10.72
N LEU A 275 20.45 9.59 10.32
CA LEU A 275 21.09 8.79 9.25
C LEU A 275 21.06 9.48 7.88
N ASN A 276 20.02 10.27 7.59
CA ASN A 276 19.94 11.04 6.35
C ASN A 276 20.87 12.25 6.34
N HIS A 277 21.12 12.86 7.49
CA HIS A 277 22.03 14.00 7.61
C HIS A 277 23.50 13.58 7.72
N ASP A 278 23.76 12.43 8.35
CA ASP A 278 25.10 11.94 8.68
C ASP A 278 25.18 10.42 8.43
N PRO A 279 25.34 9.97 7.17
CA PRO A 279 25.34 8.55 6.82
C PRO A 279 26.44 7.73 7.50
N ASP A 280 27.57 8.36 7.82
CA ASP A 280 28.74 7.73 8.43
C ASP A 280 28.70 7.72 9.97
N ILE A 281 27.58 8.13 10.58
CA ILE A 281 27.45 8.26 12.04
C ILE A 281 27.84 6.97 12.80
N THR A 282 27.60 5.80 12.22
CA THR A 282 27.95 4.49 12.82
C THR A 282 29.46 4.23 12.89
N SER A 283 30.26 5.01 12.15
CA SER A 283 31.73 4.95 12.16
C SER A 283 32.37 6.07 13.00
N LYS A 284 31.57 6.98 13.55
CA LYS A 284 32.06 8.09 14.39
C LYS A 284 32.36 7.67 15.82
N SER A 285 32.81 8.62 16.64
CA SER A 285 33.11 8.39 18.05
C SER A 285 31.89 7.84 18.81
N LEU A 286 32.14 7.04 19.86
CA LEU A 286 31.09 6.49 20.72
C LEU A 286 30.17 7.56 21.31
N ARG A 287 30.72 8.73 21.62
CA ARG A 287 29.96 9.88 22.12
C ARG A 287 28.99 10.40 21.07
N GLU A 288 29.45 10.61 19.83
CA GLU A 288 28.56 11.06 18.75
C GLU A 288 27.49 10.02 18.43
N GLN A 289 27.85 8.73 18.39
CA GLN A 289 26.88 7.66 18.19
C GLN A 289 25.80 7.70 19.27
N PHE A 290 26.18 7.75 20.55
CA PHE A 290 25.23 7.83 21.66
C PHE A 290 24.33 9.06 21.57
N GLU A 291 24.92 10.25 21.43
CA GLU A 291 24.19 11.51 21.46
C GLU A 291 23.19 11.60 20.29
N LYS A 292 23.62 11.25 19.07
CA LYS A 292 22.82 11.46 17.85
C LYS A 292 21.89 10.29 17.51
N LEU A 293 22.24 9.05 17.86
CA LEU A 293 21.42 7.87 17.56
C LEU A 293 20.46 7.48 18.70
N LEU A 294 20.78 7.82 19.95
CA LEU A 294 19.95 7.45 21.10
C LEU A 294 19.41 8.66 21.84
N LEU A 295 20.29 9.48 22.43
CA LEU A 295 19.87 10.53 23.36
C LEU A 295 18.94 11.56 22.69
N GLN A 296 19.37 12.15 21.57
CA GLN A 296 18.56 13.16 20.88
C GLN A 296 17.25 12.60 20.33
N PRO A 297 17.20 11.42 19.68
CA PRO A 297 15.93 10.81 19.30
C PRO A 297 15.00 10.54 20.50
N LEU A 298 15.52 10.01 21.61
CA LEU A 298 14.73 9.73 22.82
C LEU A 298 14.16 10.99 23.47
N LEU A 299 14.92 12.08 23.51
CA LEU A 299 14.47 13.37 24.06
C LEU A 299 13.41 14.07 23.20
N ARG A 300 13.19 13.61 21.96
CA ARG A 300 12.15 14.14 21.06
C ARG A 300 10.88 13.26 21.05
N LEU A 301 10.85 12.21 21.87
CA LEU A 301 9.62 11.46 22.10
C LEU A 301 8.76 12.29 23.05
N ASP A 302 7.52 12.54 22.63
CA ASP A 302 6.53 13.29 23.41
C ASP A 302 5.92 12.41 24.52
#